data_AF-A0A7K3EA48-F1
#
_entry.id   AF-A0A7K3EA48-F1
#
_cell.length_a   1.000
_cell.length_b   1.000
_cell.length_c   1.000
_cell.angle_alpha   90.00
_cell.angle_beta   90.00
_cell.angle_gamma   90.00
#
_symmetry.space_group_name_H-M   'P 1'
#
loop_
_entity.id
_entity.type
_entity.pdbx_description
1 polymer ?
#
loop_
_entity_poly.entity_id
_entity_poly.type
_entity_poly.pdbx_seq_one_letter_code
_entity_poly.pdbx_strand_id
1 'polypeptide(L)'
;MGAIGRLSFVGVLVGSLVALVPGGPSVAVADSCADRLTEQLACWAEVIKDGPVVITLDEPLAYEDVEERQHQDIEALRRDRYPLVVRVQKDKATGEGGTALLVLAEGRLVHPEARVDRLRPGPMRALKEAGLCVDRTLICELIERKGDKSASLAGKELIDAGLAADVTSHVDAIGPGEDDGKPPADTSSGGSAEQGGQKQGGEQAVTTDDEPAGYGSGAWTAFWMGLLLALLLLAFVIVIRRSRGPVAVGHRAVSPGRALGGPTRPTPAHAARGGNGSGSGSGREGGREGGNGLGGAAVEGDEATTRLRAAPAPRYGRQVGPRPTHSRTAVVRTELHPQGYVELDRVLRRAVWAEPGRPPPAPGALVDVADARERDSEVLYAFPPTAARHAKGTPR
;
A
#
# COMPACT_ATOMS: atom_id res chain seq x y z
N MET A 1 -31.05 -11.75 49.52
CA MET A 1 -30.32 -10.49 49.77
C MET A 1 -28.94 -10.68 49.17
N GLY A 2 -28.40 -9.97 48.19
CA GLY A 2 -28.72 -8.70 47.57
C GLY A 2 -27.36 -8.06 47.25
N ALA A 3 -26.95 -8.00 45.99
CA ALA A 3 -25.94 -7.06 45.47
C ALA A 3 -25.90 -7.14 43.94
N ILE A 4 -26.59 -6.20 43.30
CA ILE A 4 -26.46 -5.80 41.90
C ILE A 4 -25.58 -4.54 41.88
N GLY A 5 -24.69 -4.39 40.90
CA GLY A 5 -24.09 -3.09 40.54
C GLY A 5 -22.78 -3.19 39.74
N ARG A 6 -22.84 -3.12 38.39
CA ARG A 6 -22.34 -2.02 37.52
C ARG A 6 -20.81 -1.81 37.58
N LEU A 7 -20.03 -1.87 36.48
CA LEU A 7 -20.07 -0.96 35.32
C LEU A 7 -19.35 -1.59 34.10
N SER A 8 -20.11 -1.89 33.04
CA SER A 8 -19.59 -2.17 31.69
C SER A 8 -19.85 -0.93 30.83
N PHE A 9 -18.88 -0.02 30.70
CA PHE A 9 -19.07 1.20 29.88
C PHE A 9 -17.78 1.77 29.26
N VAL A 10 -16.78 0.95 28.93
CA VAL A 10 -15.53 1.42 28.26
C VAL A 10 -15.30 0.77 26.89
N GLY A 11 -16.10 -0.22 26.49
CA GLY A 11 -15.87 -1.02 25.28
C GLY A 11 -16.44 -0.47 23.96
N VAL A 12 -17.05 0.72 23.92
CA VAL A 12 -17.80 1.20 22.73
C VAL A 12 -17.09 2.33 21.98
N LEU A 13 -16.01 2.93 22.49
CA LEU A 13 -15.39 4.10 21.86
C LEU A 13 -14.20 3.83 20.93
N VAL A 14 -13.70 2.59 20.83
CA VAL A 14 -12.52 2.27 19.98
C VAL A 14 -12.91 1.76 18.59
N GLY A 15 -14.20 1.48 18.35
CA GLY A 15 -14.71 0.98 17.07
C GLY A 15 -14.90 2.02 15.96
N SER A 16 -14.78 3.33 16.27
CA SER A 16 -15.08 4.40 15.30
C SER A 16 -13.84 5.11 14.70
N LEU A 17 -12.63 4.63 14.96
CA LEU A 17 -11.40 5.32 14.53
C LEU A 17 -10.78 4.80 13.22
N VAL A 18 -11.39 3.82 12.53
CA VAL A 18 -10.86 3.23 11.28
C VAL A 18 -11.47 3.86 10.00
N ALA A 19 -12.41 4.78 10.13
CA ALA A 19 -13.12 5.34 8.96
C ALA A 19 -12.46 6.59 8.32
N LEU A 20 -11.27 7.02 8.75
CA LEU A 20 -10.63 8.24 8.26
C LEU A 20 -9.12 8.00 8.06
N VAL A 21 -8.74 7.17 7.08
CA VAL A 21 -7.48 7.43 6.39
C VAL A 21 -7.81 8.56 5.41
N PRO A 22 -7.32 9.79 5.63
CA PRO A 22 -7.48 10.83 4.62
C PRO A 22 -6.82 10.31 3.36
N GLY A 23 -7.62 10.09 2.29
CA GLY A 23 -7.07 10.14 0.95
C GLY A 23 -6.31 11.44 0.89
N GLY A 24 -4.97 11.37 0.85
CA GLY A 24 -4.17 12.57 0.65
C GLY A 24 -4.72 13.26 -0.58
N PRO A 25 -4.88 14.60 -0.55
CA PRO A 25 -5.47 15.32 -1.66
C PRO A 25 -4.69 14.94 -2.91
N SER A 26 -5.36 14.25 -3.84
CA SER A 26 -4.94 14.28 -5.22
C SER A 26 -4.97 15.76 -5.58
N VAL A 27 -3.81 16.39 -5.70
CA VAL A 27 -3.75 17.76 -6.21
C VAL A 27 -4.17 17.62 -7.67
N ALA A 28 -5.47 17.77 -7.92
CA ALA A 28 -5.96 18.06 -9.24
C ALA A 28 -5.29 19.38 -9.60
N VAL A 29 -4.30 19.32 -10.48
CA VAL A 29 -3.67 20.52 -11.05
C VAL A 29 -4.72 21.11 -11.99
N ALA A 30 -5.69 21.78 -11.39
CA ALA A 30 -6.73 22.51 -12.08
C ALA A 30 -6.10 23.77 -12.70
N ASP A 31 -6.23 23.87 -14.02
CA ASP A 31 -6.30 25.08 -14.85
C ASP A 31 -5.20 26.15 -14.81
N SER A 32 -4.13 26.00 -14.04
CA SER A 32 -3.12 27.07 -13.89
C SER A 32 -1.81 26.87 -14.65
N CYS A 33 -1.53 25.68 -15.17
CA CYS A 33 -0.39 25.49 -16.06
C CYS A 33 -0.80 25.91 -17.48
N ALA A 34 0.04 26.70 -18.15
CA ALA A 34 -0.25 27.29 -19.46
C ALA A 34 -0.55 26.26 -20.57
N ASP A 35 -1.00 26.74 -21.74
CA ASP A 35 -1.44 25.87 -22.85
C ASP A 35 -0.31 25.15 -23.60
N ARG A 36 0.96 25.54 -23.36
CA ARG A 36 2.13 24.99 -24.07
C ARG A 36 2.81 23.88 -23.28
N LEU A 37 3.17 22.79 -23.96
CA LEU A 37 3.85 21.63 -23.37
C LEU A 37 5.10 22.03 -22.58
N THR A 38 5.89 22.98 -23.09
CA THR A 38 7.13 23.44 -22.45
C THR A 38 6.87 24.15 -21.12
N GLU A 39 5.84 24.98 -21.03
CA GLU A 39 5.43 25.66 -19.81
C GLU A 39 4.74 24.70 -18.84
N GLN A 40 3.98 23.72 -19.35
CA GLN A 40 3.37 22.66 -18.56
C GLN A 40 4.41 21.76 -17.90
N LEU A 41 5.47 21.37 -18.60
CA LEU A 41 6.53 20.52 -18.04
C LEU A 41 7.22 21.19 -16.85
N ALA A 42 7.55 22.48 -16.95
CA ALA A 42 8.13 23.23 -15.85
C ALA A 42 7.16 23.34 -14.66
N CYS A 43 5.87 23.59 -14.93
CA CYS A 43 4.82 23.62 -13.93
C CYS A 43 4.69 22.27 -13.19
N TRP A 44 4.64 21.16 -13.93
CA TRP A 44 4.51 19.82 -13.36
C TRP A 44 5.76 19.38 -12.60
N ALA A 45 6.96 19.76 -13.05
CA ALA A 45 8.20 19.46 -12.34
C ALA A 45 8.25 20.11 -10.95
N GLU A 46 7.56 21.24 -10.74
CA GLU A 46 7.41 21.83 -9.41
C GLU A 46 6.33 21.11 -8.59
N VAL A 47 5.17 20.83 -9.19
CA VAL A 47 4.02 20.23 -8.46
C VAL A 47 4.24 18.76 -8.10
N ILE A 48 4.99 18.00 -8.90
CA ILE A 48 5.20 16.56 -8.67
C ILE A 48 5.89 16.27 -7.33
N LYS A 49 6.59 17.25 -6.76
CA LYS A 49 7.24 17.15 -5.45
C LYS A 49 6.23 16.99 -4.31
N ASP A 50 4.99 17.45 -4.51
CA ASP A 50 3.92 17.44 -3.52
C ASP A 50 3.00 16.21 -3.65
N GLY A 51 3.07 15.46 -4.76
CA GLY A 51 2.26 14.26 -4.96
C GLY A 51 2.23 13.76 -6.40
N PRO A 52 1.50 12.65 -6.67
CA PRO A 52 1.34 12.13 -8.02
C PRO A 52 0.59 13.15 -8.90
N VAL A 53 1.09 13.36 -10.10
CA VAL A 53 0.47 14.25 -11.09
C VAL A 53 -0.27 13.41 -12.11
N VAL A 54 -1.57 13.67 -12.28
CA VAL A 54 -2.41 12.99 -13.27
C VAL A 54 -2.76 13.96 -14.38
N ILE A 55 -2.25 13.71 -15.59
CA ILE A 55 -2.52 14.49 -16.79
C ILE A 55 -3.60 13.78 -17.60
N THR A 56 -4.71 14.45 -17.87
CA THR A 56 -5.74 13.95 -18.80
C THR A 56 -5.57 14.61 -20.16
N LEU A 57 -5.39 13.80 -21.20
CA LEU A 57 -5.26 14.24 -22.58
C LEU A 57 -6.63 14.22 -23.26
N ASP A 58 -7.27 15.39 -23.29
CA ASP A 58 -8.56 15.60 -23.96
C ASP A 58 -8.42 16.17 -25.37
N GLU A 59 -7.24 16.69 -25.71
CA GLU A 59 -6.89 17.23 -27.02
C GLU A 59 -5.50 16.75 -27.47
N PRO A 60 -5.25 16.69 -28.79
CA PRO A 60 -3.95 16.29 -29.31
C PRO A 60 -2.91 17.35 -28.98
N LEU A 61 -1.85 16.95 -28.29
CA LEU A 61 -0.76 17.85 -27.94
C LEU A 61 0.31 17.82 -29.03
N ALA A 62 0.63 18.98 -29.58
CA ALA A 62 1.72 19.10 -30.55
C ALA A 62 3.07 18.85 -29.85
N TYR A 63 4.01 18.24 -30.57
CA TYR A 63 5.38 18.14 -30.10
C TYR A 63 6.12 19.42 -30.48
N GLU A 64 6.66 20.09 -29.47
CA GLU A 64 7.60 21.21 -29.63
C GLU A 64 9.01 20.71 -29.34
N ASP A 65 10.00 21.25 -30.06
CA ASP A 65 11.39 20.89 -29.80
C ASP A 65 11.76 21.28 -28.36
N VAL A 66 12.31 20.31 -27.64
CA VAL A 66 12.68 20.43 -26.23
C VAL A 66 14.02 21.16 -26.18
N GLU A 67 14.07 22.38 -25.63
CA GLU A 67 15.34 23.08 -25.42
C GLU A 67 16.10 22.47 -24.23
N GLU A 68 17.35 22.88 -24.03
CA GLU A 68 18.22 22.38 -22.95
C GLU A 68 17.58 22.54 -21.56
N ARG A 69 16.81 23.61 -21.35
CA ARG A 69 16.16 23.88 -20.06
C ARG A 69 15.12 22.80 -19.74
N GLN A 70 14.32 22.40 -20.73
CA GLN A 70 13.28 21.39 -20.56
C GLN A 70 13.86 19.98 -20.37
N HIS A 71 15.10 19.73 -20.78
CA HIS A 71 15.78 18.47 -20.42
C HIS A 71 15.97 18.34 -18.90
N GLN A 72 16.20 19.46 -18.20
CA GLN A 72 16.32 19.46 -16.73
C GLN A 72 14.96 19.17 -16.07
N ASP A 73 13.88 19.72 -16.62
CA ASP A 73 12.51 19.49 -16.11
C ASP A 73 12.08 18.03 -16.32
N ILE A 74 12.41 17.46 -17.49
CA ILE A 74 12.18 16.03 -17.79
C ILE A 74 12.99 15.13 -16.84
N GLU A 75 14.25 15.48 -16.57
CA GLU A 75 15.07 14.75 -15.59
C GLU A 75 14.51 14.86 -14.17
N ALA A 76 13.98 16.03 -13.77
CA ALA A 76 13.34 16.22 -12.48
C ALA A 76 12.12 15.31 -12.34
N LEU A 77 11.21 15.34 -13.32
CA LEU A 77 10.03 14.46 -13.38
C LEU A 77 10.40 12.98 -13.32
N ARG A 78 11.55 12.57 -13.88
CA ARG A 78 12.02 11.18 -13.85
C ARG A 78 12.62 10.77 -12.50
N ARG A 79 13.24 11.70 -11.77
CA ARG A 79 13.93 11.41 -10.49
C ARG A 79 13.00 11.48 -9.29
N ASP A 80 11.88 12.17 -9.43
CA ASP A 80 10.95 12.32 -8.32
C ASP A 80 10.30 11.01 -7.91
N ARG A 81 9.90 10.95 -6.63
CA ARG A 81 9.35 9.74 -6.02
C ARG A 81 7.90 9.48 -6.40
N TYR A 82 7.22 10.48 -6.94
CA TYR A 82 5.80 10.40 -7.25
C TYR A 82 5.59 10.11 -8.74
N PRO A 83 4.70 9.17 -9.09
CA PRO A 83 4.52 8.76 -10.46
C PRO A 83 3.78 9.86 -11.25
N LEU A 84 4.31 10.16 -12.43
CA LEU A 84 3.54 10.86 -13.46
C LEU A 84 2.57 9.86 -14.10
N VAL A 85 1.27 10.19 -14.09
CA VAL A 85 0.21 9.38 -14.70
C VAL A 85 -0.40 10.14 -15.86
N VAL A 86 -0.43 9.52 -17.05
CA VAL A 86 -1.07 10.09 -18.23
C VAL A 86 -2.31 9.27 -18.57
N ARG A 87 -3.44 9.97 -18.71
CA ARG A 87 -4.76 9.42 -19.03
C ARG A 87 -5.18 9.88 -20.43
N VAL A 88 -5.56 8.95 -21.29
CA VAL A 88 -6.06 9.25 -22.64
C VAL A 88 -7.49 8.77 -22.77
N GLN A 89 -8.40 9.69 -23.03
CA GLN A 89 -9.83 9.43 -23.09
C GLN A 89 -10.27 8.75 -24.40
N LYS A 90 -11.50 8.24 -24.38
CA LYS A 90 -12.16 7.64 -25.55
C LYS A 90 -12.19 8.61 -26.74
N ASP A 91 -11.92 8.11 -27.94
CA ASP A 91 -11.94 8.83 -29.22
C ASP A 91 -10.98 10.03 -29.34
N LYS A 92 -10.15 10.28 -28.33
CA LYS A 92 -9.14 11.34 -28.32
C LYS A 92 -7.85 10.87 -28.98
N ALA A 93 -7.17 11.80 -29.63
CA ALA A 93 -5.83 11.60 -30.15
C ALA A 93 -4.82 12.27 -29.24
N THR A 94 -3.68 11.63 -29.07
CA THR A 94 -2.61 12.11 -28.18
C THR A 94 -1.78 13.24 -28.80
N GLY A 95 -1.67 13.28 -30.13
CA GLY A 95 -0.63 14.08 -30.78
C GLY A 95 0.78 13.54 -30.48
N GLU A 96 1.78 14.13 -31.13
CA GLU A 96 3.18 13.74 -30.89
C GLU A 96 3.66 14.14 -29.49
N GLY A 97 3.20 15.30 -28.97
CA GLY A 97 3.51 15.76 -27.62
C GLY A 97 2.89 14.85 -26.55
N GLY A 98 1.62 14.47 -26.70
CA GLY A 98 0.96 13.56 -25.77
C GLY A 98 1.53 12.15 -25.81
N THR A 99 1.99 11.71 -26.99
CA THR A 99 2.72 10.43 -27.11
C THR A 99 4.08 10.50 -26.42
N ALA A 100 4.80 11.62 -26.50
CA ALA A 100 6.02 11.83 -25.73
C ALA A 100 5.74 11.81 -24.20
N LEU A 101 4.63 12.40 -23.75
CA LEU A 101 4.19 12.31 -22.34
C LEU A 101 3.90 10.86 -21.91
N LEU A 102 3.29 10.03 -22.77
CA LEU A 102 3.11 8.61 -22.48
C LEU A 102 4.46 7.87 -22.31
N VAL A 103 5.51 8.29 -23.02
CA VAL A 103 6.86 7.72 -22.85
C VAL A 103 7.49 8.14 -21.53
N LEU A 104 7.18 9.34 -21.04
CA LEU A 104 7.66 9.87 -19.76
C LEU A 104 6.93 9.26 -18.56
N ALA A 105 5.62 9.07 -18.69
CA ALA A 105 4.74 8.66 -17.61
C ALA A 105 5.07 7.27 -17.06
N GLU A 106 5.05 7.11 -15.73
CA GLU A 106 5.14 5.79 -15.09
C GLU A 106 3.80 5.07 -15.15
N GLY A 107 2.71 5.80 -14.87
CA GLY A 107 1.33 5.32 -15.03
C GLY A 107 0.76 5.71 -16.39
N ARG A 108 0.28 4.73 -17.15
CA ARG A 108 -0.33 4.93 -18.46
C ARG A 108 -1.74 4.37 -18.45
N LEU A 109 -2.75 5.24 -18.49
CA LEU A 109 -4.17 4.88 -18.56
C LEU A 109 -4.67 5.28 -19.95
N VAL A 110 -5.02 4.31 -20.78
CA VAL A 110 -5.41 4.60 -22.17
C VAL A 110 -6.74 3.92 -22.44
N HIS A 111 -7.68 4.64 -23.07
CA HIS A 111 -8.91 4.03 -23.55
C HIS A 111 -8.62 3.13 -24.77
N PRO A 112 -9.25 1.95 -24.91
CA PRO A 112 -9.02 1.05 -26.04
C PRO A 112 -9.21 1.70 -27.42
N GLU A 113 -10.17 2.62 -27.50
CA GLU A 113 -10.52 3.39 -28.72
C GLU A 113 -9.74 4.71 -28.88
N ALA A 114 -8.84 5.05 -27.94
CA ALA A 114 -8.00 6.23 -28.10
C ALA A 114 -7.03 6.07 -29.29
N ARG A 115 -6.59 7.19 -29.88
CA ARG A 115 -5.59 7.20 -30.96
C ARG A 115 -4.24 7.69 -30.44
N VAL A 116 -3.22 6.85 -30.54
CA VAL A 116 -1.85 7.16 -30.13
C VAL A 116 -1.01 7.49 -31.35
N ASP A 117 -0.59 8.75 -31.49
CA ASP A 117 0.06 9.24 -32.70
C ASP A 117 1.54 8.87 -32.71
N ARG A 118 1.98 8.15 -33.74
CA ARG A 118 3.38 7.72 -33.83
C ARG A 118 4.31 8.91 -33.97
N LEU A 119 5.42 8.87 -33.24
CA LEU A 119 6.42 9.93 -33.23
C LEU A 119 7.24 9.94 -34.52
N ARG A 120 7.40 11.14 -35.09
CA ARG A 120 8.35 11.40 -36.18
C ARG A 120 9.81 11.13 -35.74
N PRO A 121 10.74 10.95 -36.70
CA PRO A 121 12.15 10.68 -36.40
C PRO A 121 12.85 11.74 -35.55
N GLY A 122 12.44 13.02 -35.64
CA GLY A 122 12.99 14.12 -34.82
C GLY A 122 12.67 13.94 -33.33
N PRO A 123 11.38 13.99 -32.94
CA PRO A 123 10.96 13.74 -31.56
C PRO A 123 11.47 12.42 -30.97
N MET A 124 11.44 11.34 -31.76
CA MET A 124 11.95 10.04 -31.32
C MET A 124 13.45 10.06 -31.01
N ARG A 125 14.24 10.83 -31.76
CA ARG A 125 15.68 10.99 -31.50
C ARG A 125 15.92 11.72 -30.18
N ALA A 126 15.20 12.81 -29.93
CA ALA A 126 15.30 13.54 -28.68
C ALA A 126 14.99 12.65 -27.46
N LEU A 127 13.94 11.83 -27.53
CA LEU A 127 13.63 10.88 -26.44
C LEU A 127 14.72 9.81 -26.23
N LYS A 128 15.36 9.35 -27.31
CA LYS A 128 16.48 8.40 -27.24
C LYS A 128 17.73 9.06 -26.63
N GLU A 129 18.04 10.28 -27.02
CA GLU A 129 19.18 11.06 -26.50
C GLU A 129 19.00 11.40 -25.01
N ALA A 130 17.76 11.66 -24.58
CA ALA A 130 17.40 11.81 -23.17
C ALA A 130 17.42 10.47 -22.37
N GLY A 131 17.75 9.35 -23.00
CA GLY A 131 17.83 8.03 -22.37
C GLY A 131 16.48 7.38 -22.07
N LEU A 132 15.35 8.00 -22.43
CA LEU A 132 14.01 7.52 -22.08
C LEU A 132 13.65 6.20 -22.77
N CYS A 133 14.27 5.91 -23.91
CA CYS A 133 14.07 4.67 -24.65
C CYS A 133 15.04 3.54 -24.28
N VAL A 134 15.99 3.77 -23.36
CA VAL A 134 16.93 2.72 -22.91
C VAL A 134 16.22 1.73 -22.00
N ASP A 135 15.49 2.24 -21.01
CA ASP A 135 14.74 1.42 -20.06
C ASP A 135 13.35 1.03 -20.58
N ARG A 136 12.86 1.76 -21.60
CA ARG A 136 11.49 1.67 -22.13
C ARG A 136 11.47 1.27 -23.61
N THR A 137 12.31 0.31 -23.97
CA THR A 137 12.50 -0.15 -25.36
C THR A 137 11.20 -0.50 -26.07
N LEU A 138 10.34 -1.30 -25.44
CA LEU A 138 9.11 -1.81 -26.06
C LEU A 138 8.13 -0.70 -26.46
N ILE A 139 7.92 0.31 -25.61
CA ILE A 139 7.01 1.41 -25.95
C ILE A 139 7.62 2.29 -27.05
N CYS A 140 8.92 2.60 -26.98
CA CYS A 140 9.57 3.40 -28.02
C CYS A 140 9.55 2.71 -29.38
N GLU A 141 9.74 1.38 -29.43
CA GLU A 141 9.64 0.63 -30.68
C GLU A 141 8.25 0.64 -31.31
N LEU A 142 7.21 0.61 -30.46
CA LEU A 142 5.82 0.58 -30.92
C LEU A 142 5.39 1.93 -31.50
N ILE A 143 5.70 3.03 -30.80
CA ILE A 143 5.30 4.40 -31.17
C ILE A 143 6.22 5.04 -32.22
N GLU A 144 7.40 4.47 -32.49
CA GLU A 144 8.27 4.97 -33.55
C GLU A 144 7.60 4.81 -34.91
N ARG A 145 7.55 5.90 -35.67
CA ARG A 145 7.11 5.85 -37.07
C ARG A 145 8.20 5.19 -37.91
N LYS A 146 7.97 3.94 -38.34
CA LYS A 146 8.88 3.16 -39.18
C LYS A 146 8.30 2.97 -40.59
N GLY A 147 9.03 3.41 -41.62
CA GLY A 147 8.64 3.26 -43.02
C GLY A 147 7.25 3.83 -43.31
N ASP A 148 6.43 3.06 -44.03
CA ASP A 148 5.07 3.47 -44.44
C ASP A 148 4.03 3.40 -43.30
N LYS A 149 4.42 2.98 -42.09
CA LYS A 149 3.52 2.91 -40.92
C LYS A 149 3.36 4.28 -40.27
N SER A 150 2.79 5.23 -41.00
CA SER A 150 2.43 6.55 -40.49
C SER A 150 1.14 6.57 -39.69
N ALA A 151 0.31 5.54 -39.81
CA ALA A 151 -0.97 5.44 -39.13
C ALA A 151 -0.81 5.43 -37.60
N SER A 152 -1.68 6.18 -36.92
CA SER A 152 -1.82 6.17 -35.46
C SER A 152 -2.13 4.76 -34.95
N LEU A 153 -1.65 4.46 -33.75
CA LEU A 153 -1.92 3.22 -33.03
C LEU A 153 -3.27 3.31 -32.31
N ALA A 154 -4.02 2.22 -32.25
CA ALA A 154 -5.16 2.15 -31.34
C ALA A 154 -4.68 2.00 -29.89
N GLY A 155 -5.38 2.60 -28.94
CA GLY A 155 -5.10 2.45 -27.51
C GLY A 155 -5.11 0.99 -27.06
N LYS A 156 -5.94 0.15 -27.70
CA LYS A 156 -5.96 -1.30 -27.51
C LYS A 156 -4.62 -1.97 -27.79
N GLU A 157 -3.83 -1.50 -28.76
CA GLU A 157 -2.49 -2.04 -29.03
C GLU A 157 -1.53 -1.74 -27.87
N LEU A 158 -1.67 -0.53 -27.28
CA LEU A 158 -1.25 -0.13 -25.93
C LEU A 158 -1.39 -1.22 -24.87
N ILE A 159 -2.66 -1.56 -24.68
CA ILE A 159 -3.16 -2.40 -23.60
C ILE A 159 -2.77 -3.86 -23.82
N ASP A 160 -2.97 -4.39 -25.03
CA ASP A 160 -2.65 -5.77 -25.40
C ASP A 160 -1.14 -6.06 -25.26
N ALA A 161 -0.29 -5.05 -25.48
CA ALA A 161 1.16 -5.16 -25.27
C ALA A 161 1.59 -5.05 -23.80
N GLY A 162 0.64 -4.80 -22.87
CA GLY A 162 0.94 -4.59 -21.45
C GLY A 162 1.71 -3.30 -21.18
N LEU A 163 1.63 -2.32 -22.08
CA LEU A 163 2.33 -1.03 -21.99
C LEU A 163 1.44 0.08 -21.42
N ALA A 164 0.13 -0.12 -21.38
CA ALA A 164 -0.85 0.76 -20.75
C ALA A 164 -1.94 -0.08 -20.07
N ALA A 165 -2.59 0.47 -19.05
CA ALA A 165 -3.80 -0.08 -18.47
C ALA A 165 -5.04 0.51 -19.14
N ASP A 166 -6.11 -0.29 -19.21
CA ASP A 166 -7.40 0.13 -19.74
C ASP A 166 -8.08 1.07 -18.73
N VAL A 167 -8.28 2.32 -19.14
CA VAL A 167 -8.95 3.34 -18.30
C VAL A 167 -10.39 2.95 -17.92
N THR A 168 -11.09 2.15 -18.74
CA THR A 168 -12.46 1.70 -18.44
C THR A 168 -12.50 0.64 -17.34
N SER A 169 -11.40 -0.10 -17.17
CA SER A 169 -11.26 -1.13 -16.13
C SER A 169 -10.71 -0.57 -14.82
N HIS A 170 -10.08 0.59 -14.86
CA HIS A 170 -9.53 1.25 -13.69
C HIS A 170 -10.61 2.10 -13.04
N VAL A 171 -11.15 1.59 -11.93
CA VAL A 171 -11.98 2.37 -11.03
C VAL A 171 -11.07 3.43 -10.43
N ASP A 172 -11.25 4.69 -10.83
CA ASP A 172 -10.68 5.82 -10.10
C ASP A 172 -11.08 5.63 -8.64
N ALA A 173 -10.11 5.51 -7.74
CA ALA A 173 -10.40 5.59 -6.32
C ALA A 173 -10.91 7.01 -6.09
N ILE A 174 -12.23 7.16 -6.10
CA ILE A 174 -12.97 8.42 -6.04
C ILE A 174 -12.37 9.26 -4.90
N GLY A 175 -11.58 10.27 -5.26
CA GLY A 175 -11.36 11.41 -4.38
C GLY A 175 -12.70 12.13 -4.23
N PRO A 176 -12.93 12.85 -3.12
CA PRO A 176 -14.19 13.54 -2.90
C PRO A 176 -14.43 14.50 -4.07
N GLY A 177 -15.37 14.15 -4.95
CA GLY A 177 -15.82 15.03 -6.02
C GLY A 177 -16.44 16.26 -5.36
N GLU A 178 -15.99 17.44 -5.77
CA GLU A 178 -16.76 18.65 -5.57
C GLU A 178 -18.08 18.45 -6.31
N ASP A 179 -19.12 18.22 -5.52
CA ASP A 179 -20.49 18.02 -5.97
C ASP A 179 -21.00 19.38 -6.46
N ASP A 180 -20.65 19.74 -7.69
CA ASP A 180 -21.28 20.85 -8.42
C ASP A 180 -22.70 20.42 -8.80
N GLY A 181 -23.54 20.34 -7.78
CA GLY A 181 -24.97 20.15 -7.87
C GLY A 181 -25.61 21.35 -8.56
N LYS A 182 -25.57 21.38 -9.89
CA LYS A 182 -26.51 22.14 -10.71
C LYS A 182 -27.36 21.17 -11.52
N PRO A 183 -28.62 20.91 -11.12
CA PRO A 183 -29.50 20.07 -11.92
C PRO A 183 -29.78 20.72 -13.28
N PRO A 184 -29.81 19.95 -14.37
CA PRO A 184 -30.17 20.46 -15.68
C PRO A 184 -31.65 20.86 -15.66
N ALA A 185 -31.91 22.14 -15.91
CA ALA A 185 -33.26 22.61 -16.20
C ALA A 185 -33.70 22.05 -17.56
N ASP A 186 -34.86 21.41 -17.55
CA ASP A 186 -35.55 20.84 -18.70
C ASP A 186 -35.63 21.84 -19.87
N THR A 187 -35.18 21.41 -21.03
CA THR A 187 -35.43 22.10 -22.29
C THR A 187 -36.76 21.61 -22.84
N SER A 188 -37.82 22.40 -22.70
CA SER A 188 -39.06 22.24 -23.46
C SER A 188 -39.21 23.40 -24.45
N SER A 189 -39.45 23.01 -25.69
CA SER A 189 -39.69 23.80 -26.89
C SER A 189 -40.84 24.80 -26.76
N GLY A 190 -40.70 25.97 -27.42
CA GLY A 190 -41.78 26.91 -27.69
C GLY A 190 -41.25 28.17 -28.36
N GLY A 191 -41.71 28.47 -29.57
CA GLY A 191 -41.10 29.45 -30.46
C GLY A 191 -41.63 30.89 -30.40
N SER A 192 -41.27 31.61 -31.46
CA SER A 192 -41.83 32.87 -31.99
C SER A 192 -41.00 34.15 -31.82
N ALA A 193 -41.12 34.92 -32.90
CA ALA A 193 -40.47 36.14 -33.37
C ALA A 193 -40.45 37.37 -32.44
N GLU A 194 -39.83 38.43 -33.01
CA GLU A 194 -39.81 39.87 -32.66
C GLU A 194 -38.59 40.33 -31.85
N GLN A 195 -37.65 41.06 -32.44
CA GLN A 195 -37.69 42.48 -32.87
C GLN A 195 -37.53 43.45 -31.69
N GLY A 196 -36.54 44.33 -31.80
CA GLY A 196 -36.44 45.56 -31.00
C GLY A 196 -35.20 45.63 -30.12
N GLY A 197 -34.26 46.48 -30.52
CA GLY A 197 -32.96 46.61 -29.86
C GLY A 197 -32.95 47.51 -28.63
N GLN A 198 -31.77 47.62 -28.02
CA GLN A 198 -31.31 48.87 -27.42
C GLN A 198 -29.80 48.78 -27.18
N LYS A 199 -29.07 49.68 -27.85
CA LYS A 199 -27.77 50.16 -27.38
C LYS A 199 -28.03 50.97 -26.11
N GLN A 200 -27.35 50.64 -25.03
CA GLN A 200 -26.96 51.62 -24.03
C GLN A 200 -25.73 51.12 -23.30
N GLY A 201 -24.66 51.90 -23.43
CA GLY A 201 -23.48 51.76 -22.61
C GLY A 201 -23.75 52.23 -21.19
N GLY A 202 -22.95 51.70 -20.27
CA GLY A 202 -22.89 52.13 -18.89
C GLY A 202 -21.53 51.79 -18.32
N GLU A 203 -20.72 52.82 -18.14
CA GLU A 203 -19.62 52.84 -17.18
C GLU A 203 -20.12 52.43 -15.78
N GLN A 204 -19.40 51.54 -15.11
CA GLN A 204 -19.25 51.48 -13.65
C GLN A 204 -18.13 50.47 -13.37
N ALA A 205 -16.97 50.89 -12.90
CA ALA A 205 -16.64 51.46 -11.60
C ALA A 205 -15.81 50.42 -10.86
N VAL A 206 -14.52 50.74 -10.75
CA VAL A 206 -13.54 50.13 -9.87
C VAL A 206 -14.11 50.08 -8.45
N THR A 207 -14.25 48.89 -7.89
CA THR A 207 -14.27 48.67 -6.45
C THR A 207 -13.10 47.76 -6.09
N THR A 208 -12.05 48.42 -5.59
CA THR A 208 -11.04 47.81 -4.73
C THR A 208 -11.71 47.45 -3.41
N ASP A 209 -11.93 46.16 -3.20
CA ASP A 209 -12.18 45.62 -1.87
C ASP A 209 -10.95 44.76 -1.48
N ASP A 210 -10.14 45.35 -0.60
CA ASP A 210 -9.13 44.66 0.19
C ASP A 210 -9.84 43.63 1.09
N GLU A 211 -9.97 42.40 0.59
CA GLU A 211 -10.42 41.27 1.39
C GLU A 211 -9.21 40.73 2.18
N PRO A 212 -9.19 40.85 3.53
CA PRO A 212 -8.07 40.34 4.32
C PRO A 212 -8.08 38.81 4.20
N ALA A 213 -7.03 38.29 3.56
CA ALA A 213 -6.74 36.86 3.39
C ALA A 213 -7.24 36.05 4.59
N GLY A 214 -8.38 35.39 4.39
CA GLY A 214 -8.98 34.51 5.37
C GLY A 214 -7.98 33.41 5.70
N TYR A 215 -7.32 33.55 6.85
CA TYR A 215 -6.61 32.45 7.49
C TYR A 215 -7.65 31.37 7.81
N GLY A 216 -7.84 30.46 6.86
CA GLY A 216 -8.81 29.38 6.96
C GLY A 216 -8.59 28.62 8.26
N SER A 217 -9.66 28.49 9.04
CA SER A 217 -9.69 27.80 10.34
C SER A 217 -9.17 26.34 10.27
N GLY A 218 -9.04 25.76 9.08
CA GLY A 218 -8.43 24.46 8.83
C GLY A 218 -6.89 24.41 8.99
N ALA A 219 -6.16 25.49 8.72
CA ALA A 219 -4.70 25.50 8.91
C ALA A 219 -4.33 25.47 10.40
N TRP A 220 -5.17 26.07 11.24
CA TRP A 220 -4.98 26.09 12.69
C TRP A 220 -5.15 24.71 13.32
N THR A 221 -6.15 23.94 12.86
CA THR A 221 -6.38 22.58 13.39
C THR A 221 -5.28 21.61 13.00
N ALA A 222 -4.75 21.71 11.78
CA ALA A 222 -3.60 20.89 11.34
C ALA A 222 -2.36 21.12 12.21
N PHE A 223 -2.07 22.38 12.57
CA PHE A 223 -0.96 22.71 13.46
C PHE A 223 -1.11 22.09 14.85
N TRP A 224 -2.29 22.16 15.46
CA TRP A 224 -2.55 21.56 16.78
C TRP A 224 -2.50 20.03 16.75
N MET A 225 -3.00 19.41 15.68
CA MET A 225 -2.92 17.95 15.51
C MET A 225 -1.46 17.49 15.35
N GLY A 226 -0.64 18.24 14.59
CA GLY A 226 0.79 17.98 14.46
C GLY A 226 1.55 18.12 15.79
N LEU A 227 1.26 19.17 16.56
CA LEU A 227 1.83 19.38 17.90
C LEU A 227 1.46 18.24 18.86
N LEU A 228 0.20 17.82 18.85
CA LEU A 228 -0.31 16.74 19.71
C LEU A 228 0.34 15.39 19.36
N LEU A 229 0.50 15.09 18.07
CA LEU A 229 1.21 13.89 17.60
C LEU A 229 2.69 13.90 18.05
N ALA A 230 3.37 15.04 17.91
CA ALA A 230 4.77 15.19 18.33
C ALA A 230 4.93 14.96 19.85
N LEU A 231 4.01 15.47 20.66
CA LEU A 231 4.00 15.26 22.12
C LEU A 231 3.75 13.79 22.49
N LEU A 232 2.85 13.09 21.78
CA LEU A 232 2.61 11.66 22.00
C LEU A 232 3.83 10.81 21.63
N LEU A 233 4.50 11.10 20.51
CA LEU A 233 5.73 10.42 20.11
C LEU A 233 6.87 10.65 21.12
N LEU A 234 7.02 11.89 21.61
CA LEU A 234 7.99 12.21 22.65
C LEU A 234 7.72 11.41 23.94
N ALA A 235 6.46 11.39 24.40
CA ALA A 235 6.06 10.63 25.58
C ALA A 235 6.35 9.13 25.39
N PHE A 236 6.06 8.58 24.20
CA PHE A 236 6.35 7.19 23.87
C PHE A 236 7.86 6.86 23.92
N VAL A 237 8.71 7.73 23.38
CA VAL A 237 10.17 7.58 23.46
C VAL A 237 10.67 7.62 24.91
N ILE A 238 10.09 8.49 25.76
CA ILE A 238 10.40 8.55 27.19
C ILE A 238 10.04 7.23 27.88
N VAL A 239 8.88 6.64 27.55
CA VAL A 239 8.46 5.33 28.09
C VAL A 239 9.38 4.20 27.65
N ILE A 240 9.80 4.16 26.38
CA ILE A 240 10.77 3.15 25.89
C ILE A 240 12.12 3.30 26.60
N ARG A 241 12.60 4.54 26.78
CA ARG A 241 13.87 4.77 27.48
C ARG A 241 13.79 4.38 28.96
N ARG A 242 12.66 4.65 29.61
CA ARG A 242 12.47 4.32 31.04
C ARG A 242 12.20 2.84 31.28
N SER A 243 11.59 2.14 30.32
CA SER A 243 11.36 0.69 30.40
C SER A 243 12.61 -0.13 30.10
N ARG A 244 13.59 0.42 29.37
CA ARG A 244 14.93 -0.16 29.21
C ARG A 244 15.85 0.21 30.37
N GLY A 245 15.35 0.03 31.60
CA GLY A 245 16.18 0.09 32.80
C GLY A 245 17.38 -0.86 32.67
N PRO A 246 18.52 -0.55 33.31
CA PRO A 246 19.76 -1.28 33.15
C PRO A 246 19.55 -2.75 33.56
N VAL A 247 19.57 -3.63 32.57
CA VAL A 247 19.61 -5.07 32.81
C VAL A 247 20.95 -5.34 33.48
N ALA A 248 20.91 -5.67 34.77
CA ALA A 248 22.07 -6.12 35.51
C ALA A 248 22.64 -7.35 34.81
N VAL A 249 23.69 -7.14 34.01
CA VAL A 249 24.47 -8.21 33.40
C VAL A 249 25.19 -8.90 34.55
N GLY A 250 24.60 -9.98 35.04
CA GLY A 250 25.22 -10.88 36.00
C GLY A 250 26.47 -11.48 35.40
N HIS A 251 27.64 -10.99 35.82
CA HIS A 251 28.93 -11.60 35.54
C HIS A 251 28.92 -13.02 36.11
N ARG A 252 28.82 -14.02 35.23
CA ARG A 252 29.01 -15.43 35.58
C ARG A 252 30.50 -15.64 35.83
N ALA A 253 30.86 -15.88 37.08
CA ALA A 253 32.21 -16.20 37.51
C ALA A 253 32.74 -17.45 36.78
N VAL A 254 33.97 -17.34 36.31
CA VAL A 254 34.79 -18.43 35.79
C VAL A 254 35.24 -19.28 36.98
N SER A 255 34.82 -20.53 37.05
CA SER A 255 35.38 -21.53 37.98
C SER A 255 36.67 -22.12 37.42
N PRO A 256 37.80 -22.07 38.15
CA PRO A 256 39.02 -22.77 37.77
C PRO A 256 39.16 -24.10 38.52
N GLY A 257 39.58 -25.13 37.79
CA GLY A 257 40.48 -26.18 38.31
C GLY A 257 39.85 -27.48 38.83
N ARG A 258 40.13 -28.59 38.13
CA ARG A 258 40.73 -29.79 38.76
C ARG A 258 41.33 -30.74 37.72
N ALA A 259 42.65 -30.88 37.77
CA ALA A 259 43.39 -32.00 37.18
C ALA A 259 43.59 -33.09 38.25
N LEU A 260 43.59 -34.37 37.86
CA LEU A 260 44.48 -35.46 38.33
C LEU A 260 43.90 -36.88 38.07
N GLY A 261 44.67 -37.71 37.35
CA GLY A 261 44.86 -39.15 37.64
C GLY A 261 43.96 -40.20 36.94
N GLY A 262 44.55 -41.03 36.05
CA GLY A 262 43.97 -42.27 35.47
C GLY A 262 44.05 -43.49 36.42
N PRO A 263 44.20 -44.77 35.96
CA PRO A 263 44.08 -45.38 34.62
C PRO A 263 43.27 -46.73 34.57
N THR A 264 43.28 -47.39 33.39
CA THR A 264 43.03 -48.84 33.05
C THR A 264 41.62 -49.38 32.65
N ARG A 265 41.53 -49.78 31.36
CA ARG A 265 40.94 -50.98 30.65
C ARG A 265 39.92 -51.92 31.34
N PRO A 266 39.19 -52.83 30.61
CA PRO A 266 38.81 -52.91 29.19
C PRO A 266 37.30 -53.26 28.94
N THR A 267 36.92 -53.39 27.66
CA THR A 267 35.62 -53.83 27.08
C THR A 267 35.08 -55.19 27.58
N PRO A 268 33.77 -55.50 27.41
CA PRO A 268 33.36 -56.30 26.25
C PRO A 268 31.99 -55.92 25.59
N ALA A 269 31.82 -56.44 24.38
CA ALA A 269 30.61 -56.42 23.55
C ALA A 269 29.53 -57.43 24.01
N HIS A 270 28.27 -57.18 23.64
CA HIS A 270 27.18 -58.12 23.24
C HIS A 270 25.87 -57.29 23.17
N ALA A 271 25.27 -57.06 22.01
CA ALA A 271 24.32 -57.93 21.28
C ALA A 271 22.85 -57.87 21.76
N ALA A 272 22.00 -57.30 20.89
CA ALA A 272 20.65 -57.73 20.50
C ALA A 272 19.42 -57.55 21.44
N ARG A 273 18.25 -57.51 20.76
CA ARG A 273 16.85 -57.68 21.22
C ARG A 273 16.17 -56.39 21.69
N GLY A 274 15.04 -55.91 21.16
CA GLY A 274 13.92 -56.54 20.44
C GLY A 274 12.63 -56.37 21.27
N GLY A 275 11.54 -55.86 20.67
CA GLY A 275 10.19 -55.74 21.28
C GLY A 275 9.68 -54.29 21.22
N ASN A 276 8.69 -53.87 20.41
CA ASN A 276 7.35 -54.39 20.09
C ASN A 276 6.41 -54.48 21.31
N GLY A 277 5.40 -53.60 21.32
CA GLY A 277 4.27 -53.54 22.27
C GLY A 277 3.67 -52.12 22.21
N SER A 278 2.65 -51.81 21.40
CA SER A 278 1.25 -52.24 21.50
C SER A 278 0.73 -52.23 22.94
N GLY A 279 -0.02 -51.17 23.27
CA GLY A 279 -0.68 -50.97 24.55
C GLY A 279 -1.90 -50.08 24.37
N SER A 280 -2.95 -50.67 23.81
CA SER A 280 -4.32 -50.16 23.87
C SER A 280 -4.77 -50.07 25.34
N GLY A 281 -5.45 -48.99 25.71
CA GLY A 281 -5.89 -48.74 27.08
C GLY A 281 -7.07 -47.79 27.15
N SER A 282 -8.21 -48.25 26.66
CA SER A 282 -9.54 -47.70 26.92
C SER A 282 -9.97 -47.98 28.37
N GLY A 283 -10.62 -47.02 29.02
CA GLY A 283 -11.43 -47.22 30.24
C GLY A 283 -11.91 -45.89 30.78
N ARG A 284 -13.19 -45.53 30.57
CA ARG A 284 -14.35 -45.80 31.46
C ARG A 284 -14.33 -44.92 32.72
N GLU A 285 -15.23 -43.95 32.80
CA GLU A 285 -16.62 -44.06 33.35
C GLU A 285 -16.67 -43.99 34.88
N GLY A 286 -17.61 -43.17 35.35
CA GLY A 286 -18.08 -43.08 36.75
C GLY A 286 -17.58 -41.79 37.43
N GLY A 287 -18.40 -40.85 37.90
CA GLY A 287 -19.80 -40.92 38.31
C GLY A 287 -19.92 -40.60 39.81
N ARG A 288 -20.95 -39.82 40.16
CA ARG A 288 -21.52 -39.55 41.50
C ARG A 288 -20.76 -38.58 42.41
N GLU A 289 -21.38 -37.44 42.73
CA GLU A 289 -22.46 -37.20 43.72
C GLU A 289 -21.96 -37.14 45.16
N GLY A 290 -22.12 -35.95 45.76
CA GLY A 290 -22.74 -35.78 47.06
C GLY A 290 -21.83 -35.72 48.28
N GLY A 291 -22.03 -34.67 49.10
CA GLY A 291 -21.76 -34.76 50.53
C GLY A 291 -21.20 -33.50 51.17
N ASN A 292 -22.09 -32.74 51.82
CA ASN A 292 -21.77 -31.66 52.75
C ASN A 292 -20.88 -32.13 53.91
N GLY A 293 -19.97 -31.26 54.35
CA GLY A 293 -19.24 -31.40 55.61
C GLY A 293 -18.77 -30.04 56.12
N LEU A 294 -19.50 -29.49 57.08
CA LEU A 294 -19.11 -28.33 57.89
C LEU A 294 -18.03 -28.74 58.90
N GLY A 295 -17.03 -27.88 59.13
CA GLY A 295 -16.33 -27.83 60.42
C GLY A 295 -14.80 -27.66 60.35
N GLY A 296 -14.36 -26.43 60.59
CA GLY A 296 -13.47 -26.16 61.73
C GLY A 296 -11.96 -26.14 61.52
N ALA A 297 -11.39 -25.10 62.14
CA ALA A 297 -10.03 -24.95 62.67
C ALA A 297 -8.95 -24.35 61.76
N ALA A 298 -8.45 -23.23 62.25
CA ALA A 298 -7.32 -22.46 61.78
C ALA A 298 -6.04 -23.30 61.71
N VAL A 299 -5.33 -23.17 60.59
CA VAL A 299 -3.88 -23.38 60.51
C VAL A 299 -3.27 -22.18 59.82
N GLU A 300 -2.30 -21.67 60.52
CA GLU A 300 -1.45 -20.51 60.34
C GLU A 300 -0.46 -20.71 59.18
N GLY A 301 -0.31 -19.67 58.37
CA GLY A 301 0.92 -19.34 57.64
C GLY A 301 1.50 -20.37 56.68
N ASP A 302 1.00 -20.41 55.44
CA ASP A 302 1.84 -20.75 54.30
C ASP A 302 1.57 -19.76 53.16
N GLU A 303 2.57 -18.92 52.91
CA GLU A 303 2.54 -17.82 51.95
C GLU A 303 2.37 -18.41 50.55
N ALA A 304 1.15 -18.34 50.02
CA ALA A 304 0.82 -18.81 48.68
C ALA A 304 1.61 -17.98 47.66
N THR A 305 2.77 -18.51 47.25
CA THR A 305 3.48 -18.08 46.05
C THR A 305 2.54 -18.27 44.87
N THR A 306 1.79 -17.21 44.58
CA THR A 306 0.93 -17.09 43.42
C THR A 306 1.88 -17.20 42.24
N ARG A 307 1.99 -18.41 41.67
CA ARG A 307 2.70 -18.64 40.41
C ARG A 307 2.07 -17.68 39.41
N LEU A 308 2.79 -16.60 39.10
CA LEU A 308 2.51 -15.72 37.99
C LEU A 308 2.39 -16.62 36.75
N ARG A 309 1.15 -16.96 36.39
CA ARG A 309 0.85 -17.53 35.09
C ARG A 309 1.26 -16.44 34.11
N ALA A 310 2.37 -16.66 33.43
CA ALA A 310 2.78 -15.84 32.31
C ALA A 310 1.56 -15.66 31.40
N ALA A 311 1.22 -14.40 31.11
CA ALA A 311 0.14 -14.10 30.18
C ALA A 311 0.46 -14.81 28.84
N PRO A 312 -0.52 -15.49 28.22
CA PRO A 312 -0.28 -16.16 26.95
C PRO A 312 0.24 -15.15 25.92
N ALA A 313 1.34 -15.48 25.25
CA ALA A 313 1.94 -14.63 24.24
C ALA A 313 0.91 -14.23 23.18
N PRO A 314 0.93 -12.98 22.67
CA PRO A 314 0.04 -12.54 21.61
C PRO A 314 0.18 -13.46 20.40
N ARG A 315 -0.95 -13.96 19.90
CA ARG A 315 -1.00 -14.84 18.72
C ARG A 315 -1.23 -13.99 17.49
N TYR A 316 -0.23 -13.92 16.61
CA TYR A 316 -0.26 -13.07 15.42
C TYR A 316 -0.86 -13.75 14.18
N GLY A 317 -1.24 -15.02 14.25
CA GLY A 317 -1.66 -15.77 13.08
C GLY A 317 -2.51 -16.98 13.43
N ARG A 318 -3.10 -17.59 12.40
CA ARG A 318 -3.80 -18.88 12.50
C ARG A 318 -2.75 -19.99 12.48
N GLN A 319 -2.81 -20.92 13.41
CA GLN A 319 -1.96 -22.10 13.35
C GLN A 319 -2.45 -22.99 12.21
N VAL A 320 -1.73 -22.95 11.10
CA VAL A 320 -1.96 -23.80 9.94
C VAL A 320 -0.95 -24.94 9.99
N GLY A 321 -1.34 -26.11 9.47
CA GLY A 321 -0.50 -27.31 9.49
C GLY A 321 0.86 -27.13 8.80
N PRO A 322 1.64 -28.22 8.65
CA PRO A 322 2.96 -28.14 8.06
C PRO A 322 2.92 -27.47 6.68
N ARG A 323 3.91 -26.61 6.45
CA ARG A 323 4.07 -25.81 5.24
C ARG A 323 3.98 -26.68 3.98
N PRO A 324 3.11 -26.33 3.01
CA PRO A 324 3.06 -27.03 1.72
C PRO A 324 4.39 -26.94 0.96
N THR A 325 4.72 -27.98 0.20
CA THR A 325 5.92 -28.04 -0.67
C THR A 325 5.87 -27.07 -1.84
N HIS A 326 4.66 -26.69 -2.26
CA HIS A 326 4.42 -25.77 -3.37
C HIS A 326 4.01 -24.41 -2.82
N SER A 327 4.98 -23.50 -2.69
CA SER A 327 4.76 -22.10 -2.35
C SER A 327 5.22 -21.18 -3.47
N ARG A 328 4.50 -20.07 -3.66
CA ARG A 328 4.80 -19.00 -4.61
C ARG A 328 5.23 -17.75 -3.84
N THR A 329 6.05 -16.88 -4.42
CA THR A 329 6.44 -15.62 -3.77
C THR A 329 5.43 -14.52 -4.12
N ALA A 330 5.01 -13.75 -3.14
CA ALA A 330 4.06 -12.65 -3.29
C ALA A 330 4.54 -11.41 -2.52
N VAL A 331 4.07 -10.23 -2.94
CA VAL A 331 4.35 -8.96 -2.24
C VAL A 331 3.18 -8.64 -1.32
N VAL A 332 3.45 -8.34 -0.05
CA VAL A 332 2.42 -7.90 0.89
C VAL A 332 1.94 -6.50 0.47
N ARG A 333 0.63 -6.32 0.27
CA ARG A 333 0.05 -5.02 -0.09
C ARG A 333 -0.70 -4.38 1.08
N THR A 334 -1.24 -5.18 1.99
CA THR A 334 -1.83 -4.72 3.25
C THR A 334 -1.32 -5.54 4.42
N GLU A 335 -1.47 -5.05 5.65
CA GLU A 335 -1.12 -5.81 6.85
C GLU A 335 -1.85 -7.17 6.88
N LEU A 336 -1.14 -8.25 7.23
CA LEU A 336 -1.65 -9.64 7.15
C LEU A 336 -2.24 -10.16 8.48
N HIS A 337 -2.74 -9.29 9.37
CA HIS A 337 -3.25 -9.69 10.69
C HIS A 337 -4.74 -9.39 10.89
N PRO A 338 -5.61 -10.40 11.11
CA PRO A 338 -5.39 -11.83 10.85
C PRO A 338 -5.44 -12.18 9.36
N GLN A 339 -5.94 -11.26 8.53
CA GLN A 339 -6.05 -11.37 7.08
C GLN A 339 -5.61 -10.05 6.44
N GLY A 340 -5.14 -10.12 5.20
CA GLY A 340 -4.84 -8.97 4.36
C GLY A 340 -4.76 -9.38 2.90
N TYR A 341 -4.09 -8.57 2.10
CA TYR A 341 -3.92 -8.79 0.67
C TYR A 341 -2.44 -8.90 0.32
N VAL A 342 -2.18 -9.83 -0.59
CA VAL A 342 -0.89 -10.04 -1.23
C VAL A 342 -1.07 -9.91 -2.73
N GLU A 343 -0.07 -9.36 -3.41
CA GLU A 343 -0.01 -9.40 -4.86
C GLU A 343 0.76 -10.64 -5.29
N LEU A 344 0.06 -11.52 -6.01
CA LEU A 344 0.60 -12.72 -6.62
C LEU A 344 0.29 -12.66 -8.11
N ASP A 345 1.31 -12.75 -8.95
CA ASP A 345 1.17 -12.69 -10.42
C ASP A 345 0.38 -11.45 -10.89
N ARG A 346 0.67 -10.28 -10.27
CA ARG A 346 -0.01 -8.98 -10.49
C ARG A 346 -1.50 -8.96 -10.12
N VAL A 347 -2.00 -9.97 -9.41
CA VAL A 347 -3.38 -10.02 -8.92
C VAL A 347 -3.39 -9.94 -7.40
N LEU A 348 -4.23 -9.04 -6.87
CA LEU A 348 -4.48 -8.98 -5.43
C LEU A 348 -5.28 -10.20 -4.99
N ARG A 349 -4.73 -10.95 -4.04
CA ARG A 349 -5.33 -12.15 -3.45
C ARG A 349 -5.44 -11.98 -1.94
N ARG A 350 -6.55 -12.45 -1.37
CA ARG A 350 -6.74 -12.46 0.08
C ARG A 350 -5.83 -13.50 0.70
N ALA A 351 -5.13 -13.14 1.78
CA ALA A 351 -4.21 -14.04 2.47
C ALA A 351 -4.29 -13.91 3.99
N VAL A 352 -4.01 -15.01 4.69
CA VAL A 352 -3.94 -15.13 6.15
C VAL A 352 -2.50 -15.39 6.56
N TRP A 353 -2.01 -14.71 7.59
CA TRP A 353 -0.70 -15.01 8.17
C TRP A 353 -0.70 -16.34 8.93
N ALA A 354 0.16 -17.25 8.49
CA ALA A 354 0.18 -18.66 8.90
C ALA A 354 1.11 -18.98 10.08
N GLU A 355 1.87 -18.00 10.58
CA GLU A 355 2.94 -18.20 11.58
C GLU A 355 2.59 -17.51 12.91
N PRO A 356 1.88 -18.15 13.85
CA PRO A 356 1.34 -17.49 15.05
C PRO A 356 2.40 -16.94 15.99
N GLY A 357 3.62 -17.52 15.98
CA GLY A 357 4.74 -17.11 16.84
C GLY A 357 5.57 -15.96 16.29
N ARG A 358 5.24 -15.43 15.11
CA ARG A 358 5.99 -14.34 14.46
C ARG A 358 5.01 -13.27 13.98
N PRO A 359 5.30 -11.98 14.14
CA PRO A 359 4.47 -10.93 13.54
C PRO A 359 4.52 -11.04 12.01
N PRO A 360 3.42 -10.71 11.31
CA PRO A 360 3.45 -10.60 9.86
C PRO A 360 4.40 -9.47 9.43
N PRO A 361 4.99 -9.58 8.23
CA PRO A 361 5.83 -8.52 7.71
C PRO A 361 4.99 -7.32 7.26
N ALA A 362 5.63 -6.15 7.17
CA ALA A 362 5.00 -4.91 6.73
C ALA A 362 4.61 -4.96 5.24
N PRO A 363 3.66 -4.12 4.79
CA PRO A 363 3.41 -3.89 3.37
C PRO A 363 4.70 -3.58 2.59
N GLY A 364 4.80 -4.11 1.37
CA GLY A 364 5.98 -4.07 0.50
C GLY A 364 6.94 -5.26 0.68
N ALA A 365 6.83 -6.01 1.80
CA ALA A 365 7.69 -7.16 2.03
C ALA A 365 7.29 -8.39 1.18
N LEU A 366 8.26 -9.28 0.95
CA LEU A 366 8.02 -10.56 0.29
C LEU A 366 7.56 -11.63 1.29
N VAL A 367 6.60 -12.44 0.87
CA VAL A 367 6.10 -13.61 1.59
C VAL A 367 5.97 -14.80 0.65
N ASP A 368 6.03 -16.01 1.22
CA ASP A 368 5.71 -17.23 0.49
C ASP A 368 4.22 -17.56 0.72
N VAL A 369 3.45 -17.71 -0.34
CA VAL A 369 2.02 -18.03 -0.31
C VAL A 369 1.74 -19.44 -0.81
N ALA A 370 0.81 -20.13 -0.15
CA ALA A 370 0.31 -21.43 -0.58
C ALA A 370 -1.21 -21.45 -0.50
N ASP A 371 -1.83 -22.27 -1.35
CA ASP A 371 -3.29 -22.44 -1.35
C ASP A 371 -3.75 -23.07 -0.03
N ALA A 372 -4.90 -22.63 0.46
CA ALA A 372 -5.48 -23.21 1.66
C ALA A 372 -5.91 -24.66 1.43
N ARG A 373 -5.79 -25.49 2.48
CA ARG A 373 -6.22 -26.91 2.44
C ARG A 373 -7.74 -27.05 2.26
N GLU A 374 -8.48 -26.04 2.67
CA GLU A 374 -9.92 -25.93 2.50
C GLU A 374 -10.18 -25.64 1.00
N ARG A 375 -10.58 -26.66 0.22
CA ARG A 375 -10.65 -26.64 -1.27
C ARG A 375 -11.47 -25.48 -1.85
N ASP A 376 -12.40 -24.92 -1.09
CA ASP A 376 -13.32 -23.88 -1.54
C ASP A 376 -12.97 -22.49 -1.00
N SER A 377 -11.82 -22.34 -0.33
CA SER A 377 -11.39 -21.05 0.19
C SER A 377 -10.47 -20.34 -0.81
N GLU A 378 -10.91 -19.19 -1.31
CA GLU A 378 -10.08 -18.28 -2.13
C GLU A 378 -8.95 -17.60 -1.34
N VAL A 379 -8.68 -18.08 -0.12
CA VAL A 379 -7.76 -17.46 0.83
C VAL A 379 -6.43 -18.19 0.79
N LEU A 380 -5.36 -17.45 0.56
CA LEU A 380 -4.00 -17.98 0.59
C LEU A 380 -3.46 -17.99 2.04
N TYR A 381 -2.57 -18.93 2.34
CA TYR A 381 -1.76 -18.88 3.56
C TYR A 381 -0.40 -18.26 3.26
N ALA A 382 -0.08 -17.17 3.95
CA ALA A 382 1.18 -16.46 3.83
C ALA A 382 2.15 -16.88 4.95
N PHE A 383 3.38 -17.18 4.55
CA PHE A 383 4.46 -17.66 5.41
C PHE A 383 5.70 -16.75 5.26
N PRO A 384 6.61 -16.73 6.25
CA PRO A 384 7.88 -16.01 6.13
C PRO A 384 8.71 -16.51 4.95
N PRO A 385 9.40 -15.64 4.18
CA PRO A 385 10.16 -16.06 3.01
C PRO A 385 11.23 -17.10 3.36
N THR A 386 11.33 -18.14 2.52
CA THR A 386 12.32 -19.21 2.72
C THR A 386 13.71 -18.70 2.34
N ALA A 387 14.59 -18.52 3.34
CA ALA A 387 15.93 -17.94 3.19
C ALA A 387 16.78 -18.56 2.06
N ALA A 388 16.53 -19.82 1.69
CA ALA A 388 17.29 -20.53 0.66
C ALA A 388 17.01 -20.09 -0.79
N ARG A 389 15.90 -19.38 -1.09
CA ARG A 389 15.56 -19.03 -2.48
C ARG A 389 16.05 -17.66 -2.94
N HIS A 390 16.37 -16.75 -2.02
CA HIS A 390 16.74 -15.37 -2.36
C HIS A 390 18.22 -15.17 -2.76
N ALA A 391 19.08 -16.18 -2.60
CA ALA A 391 20.49 -16.06 -3.00
C ALA A 391 20.73 -16.14 -4.52
N LYS A 392 19.71 -16.41 -5.35
CA LYS A 392 19.89 -16.71 -6.78
C LYS A 392 19.17 -15.77 -7.75
N GLY A 393 18.62 -14.66 -7.28
CA GLY A 393 17.83 -13.78 -8.12
C GLY A 393 17.78 -12.35 -7.59
N THR A 394 18.92 -11.70 -7.48
CA THR A 394 19.00 -10.25 -7.64
C THR A 394 19.15 -9.96 -9.13
N PRO A 395 18.10 -9.49 -9.83
CA PRO A 395 18.32 -8.75 -11.06
C PRO A 395 19.11 -7.49 -10.67
N ARG A 396 20.22 -7.24 -11.37
CA ARG A 396 20.96 -5.98 -11.27
C ARG A 396 20.17 -4.85 -11.91
#